data_AF-A0A4S9II29-F1
#
_entry.id   AF-A0A4S9II29-F1
#
_cell.length_a   1.000
_cell.length_b   1.000
_cell.length_c   1.000
_cell.angle_alpha   90.00
_cell.angle_beta   90.00
_cell.angle_gamma   90.00
#
_symmetry.space_group_name_H-M   'P 1'
#
loop_
_entity.id
_entity.type
_entity.pdbx_description
1 polymer ?
#
loop_
_entity_poly.entity_id
_entity_poly.type
_entity_poly.pdbx_seq_one_letter_code
_entity_poly.pdbx_strand_id
1 'polypeptide(L)'
;MDTTAAKVQALGDLELAVLLCLVAQQHCIISTQNLLLDNLAQELKLIAANIFGLTCALVDCSAATTLDDFKQSVLVDVQDPLDDHAASSTHLSLPSFKHTGSRQTFFRNQSGTSNELDERKIADIIIAKDLNMANSNVQTQALELIRTKRLFSHTAMHGTSKNFLFVALQASESKSRLGFHLNDMFAISHYHSEEDGFPNLEEQHFQEPPPSDDAVSISSVVKHPIPDQDALRSFPVISPDEVQTLRAAVKDVRVSAEVASYLHNIVIFMRLNRFVAGGISAYATRHFRAIVYALAPLHNLTYAPPSLVALAARKVYAHRLVLATSNTERSMQWGSDYRAVEQVLQGVTVEDAIESVLSSVEAPL
;
A
#
# COMPACT_ATOMS: atom_id res chain seq x y z
N MET A 1 3.81 -22.20 15.58
CA MET A 1 4.57 -21.26 14.74
C MET A 1 4.58 -21.68 13.27
N ASP A 2 4.29 -22.95 12.95
CA ASP A 2 4.33 -23.44 11.56
C ASP A 2 3.10 -23.06 10.71
N THR A 3 1.95 -22.82 11.34
CA THR A 3 0.72 -22.45 10.62
C THR A 3 0.82 -21.09 9.93
N THR A 4 1.44 -20.10 10.56
CA THR A 4 1.65 -18.77 9.96
C THR A 4 2.65 -18.83 8.81
N ALA A 5 3.72 -19.61 8.93
CA ALA A 5 4.70 -19.77 7.85
C ALA A 5 4.09 -20.46 6.62
N ALA A 6 3.26 -21.49 6.82
CA ALA A 6 2.55 -22.16 5.72
C ALA A 6 1.57 -21.22 5.01
N LYS A 7 0.84 -20.39 5.76
CA LYS A 7 -0.03 -19.34 5.19
C LYS A 7 0.77 -18.35 4.35
N VAL A 8 1.91 -17.88 4.85
CA VAL A 8 2.77 -16.91 4.13
C VAL A 8 3.33 -17.51 2.84
N GLN A 9 3.69 -18.79 2.82
CA GLN A 9 4.18 -19.47 1.62
C GLN A 9 3.09 -19.71 0.56
N ALA A 10 1.82 -19.70 0.97
CA ALA A 10 0.69 -19.83 0.06
C ALA A 10 0.25 -18.49 -0.57
N LEU A 11 0.78 -17.37 -0.09
CA LEU A 11 0.44 -16.04 -0.60
C LEU A 11 1.04 -15.80 -1.99
N GLY A 12 0.30 -15.08 -2.83
CA GLY A 12 0.80 -14.55 -4.08
C GLY A 12 1.82 -13.43 -3.88
N ASP A 13 2.51 -13.04 -4.96
CA ASP A 13 3.56 -12.01 -4.92
C ASP A 13 3.03 -10.64 -4.45
N LEU A 14 1.81 -10.26 -4.85
CA LEU A 14 1.17 -9.02 -4.47
C LEU A 14 0.83 -8.99 -2.97
N GLU A 15 0.25 -10.09 -2.48
CA GLU A 15 -0.13 -10.28 -1.08
C GLU A 15 1.12 -10.29 -0.18
N LEU A 16 2.17 -10.96 -0.62
CA LEU A 16 3.46 -10.98 0.06
C LEU A 16 4.09 -9.58 0.12
N ALA A 17 3.99 -8.79 -0.96
CA ALA A 17 4.47 -7.41 -0.97
C ALA A 17 3.72 -6.52 0.05
N VAL A 18 2.39 -6.66 0.12
CA VAL A 18 1.55 -5.96 1.11
C VAL A 18 1.91 -6.41 2.53
N LEU A 19 2.02 -7.72 2.77
CA LEU A 19 2.41 -8.27 4.07
C LEU A 19 3.80 -7.78 4.51
N LEU A 20 4.78 -7.78 3.60
CA LEU A 20 6.12 -7.28 3.86
C LEU A 20 6.09 -5.82 4.33
N CYS A 21 5.28 -4.99 3.68
CA CYS A 21 5.09 -3.59 4.07
C CYS A 21 4.39 -3.43 5.42
N LEU A 22 3.37 -4.24 5.70
CA LEU A 22 2.69 -4.25 7.00
C LEU A 22 3.62 -4.67 8.14
N VAL A 23 4.49 -5.66 7.91
CA VAL A 23 5.47 -6.15 8.88
C VAL A 23 6.62 -5.15 9.06
N ALA A 24 7.15 -4.58 7.98
CA ALA A 24 8.20 -3.57 8.05
C ALA A 24 7.70 -2.20 8.56
N GLN A 25 6.37 -2.00 8.64
CA GLN A 25 5.72 -0.72 8.90
C GLN A 25 6.19 0.38 7.93
N GLN A 26 6.32 0.02 6.66
CA GLN A 26 6.73 0.91 5.59
C GLN A 26 5.71 0.89 4.46
N HIS A 27 5.77 1.92 3.60
CA HIS A 27 4.85 2.11 2.49
C HIS A 27 5.42 1.56 1.18
N CYS A 28 4.57 1.22 0.22
CA CYS A 28 5.00 0.70 -1.08
C CYS A 28 4.42 1.48 -2.26
N ILE A 29 5.13 1.35 -3.38
CA ILE A 29 4.65 1.73 -4.70
C ILE A 29 4.38 0.44 -5.47
N ILE A 30 3.21 0.33 -6.08
CA ILE A 30 2.87 -0.79 -6.95
C ILE A 30 2.59 -0.23 -8.33
N SER A 31 3.30 -0.75 -9.32
CA SER A 31 3.22 -0.30 -10.71
C SER A 31 2.63 -1.40 -11.57
N THR A 32 1.79 -1.03 -12.53
CA THR A 32 1.22 -1.98 -13.50
C THR A 32 0.95 -1.28 -14.83
N GLN A 33 0.45 -2.02 -15.82
CA GLN A 33 0.01 -1.47 -17.10
C GLN A 33 -1.26 -0.63 -16.90
N ASN A 34 -1.45 0.42 -17.70
CA ASN A 34 -2.55 1.37 -17.51
C ASN A 34 -3.93 0.69 -17.58
N LEU A 35 -4.08 -0.30 -18.47
CA LEU A 35 -5.32 -1.06 -18.66
C LEU A 35 -5.72 -1.90 -17.44
N LEU A 36 -4.75 -2.30 -16.61
CA LEU A 36 -4.98 -3.15 -15.44
C LEU A 36 -5.15 -2.38 -14.13
N LEU A 37 -4.97 -1.07 -14.15
CA LEU A 37 -4.81 -0.30 -12.91
C LEU A 37 -6.07 -0.37 -12.04
N ASP A 38 -7.25 -0.34 -12.66
CA ASP A 38 -8.53 -0.49 -11.98
C ASP A 38 -8.71 -1.88 -11.37
N ASN A 39 -8.36 -2.93 -12.11
CA ASN A 39 -8.40 -4.31 -11.62
C ASN A 39 -7.45 -4.46 -10.43
N LEU A 40 -6.22 -3.95 -10.53
CA LEU A 40 -5.26 -4.00 -9.43
C LEU A 40 -5.74 -3.23 -8.19
N ALA A 41 -6.40 -2.08 -8.36
CA ALA A 41 -6.97 -1.32 -7.25
C ALA A 41 -8.08 -2.10 -6.53
N GLN A 42 -8.92 -2.80 -7.29
CA GLN A 42 -9.96 -3.66 -6.72
C GLN A 42 -9.35 -4.90 -6.04
N GLU A 43 -8.39 -5.57 -6.68
CA GLU A 43 -7.66 -6.71 -6.11
C GLU A 43 -7.03 -6.34 -4.75
N LEU A 44 -6.34 -5.20 -4.67
CA LEU A 44 -5.75 -4.73 -3.41
C LEU A 44 -6.78 -4.42 -2.33
N LYS A 45 -7.97 -3.96 -2.71
CA LYS A 45 -9.09 -3.77 -1.78
C LYS A 45 -9.59 -5.11 -1.24
N LEU A 46 -9.63 -6.15 -2.07
CA LEU A 46 -9.98 -7.51 -1.65
C LEU A 46 -8.91 -8.12 -0.76
N ILE A 47 -7.64 -7.96 -1.10
CA ILE A 47 -6.50 -8.39 -0.26
C ILE A 47 -6.60 -7.75 1.12
N ALA A 48 -6.88 -6.44 1.19
CA ALA A 48 -7.05 -5.74 2.46
C ALA A 48 -8.19 -6.34 3.32
N ALA A 49 -9.35 -6.60 2.72
CA ALA A 49 -10.52 -7.10 3.42
C ALA A 49 -10.47 -8.60 3.73
N ASN A 50 -10.23 -9.43 2.72
CA ASN A 50 -10.33 -10.90 2.80
C ASN A 50 -9.10 -11.55 3.45
N ILE A 51 -7.90 -11.02 3.19
CA ILE A 51 -6.65 -11.64 3.67
C ILE A 51 -6.26 -11.05 5.02
N PHE A 52 -6.29 -9.73 5.16
CA PHE A 52 -5.82 -9.05 6.37
C PHE A 52 -6.92 -8.59 7.33
N GLY A 53 -8.18 -8.51 6.88
CA GLY A 53 -9.29 -8.00 7.70
C GLY A 53 -9.10 -6.53 8.10
N LEU A 54 -8.48 -5.73 7.23
CA LEU A 54 -8.15 -4.33 7.47
C LEU A 54 -9.06 -3.40 6.66
N THR A 55 -9.31 -2.20 7.21
CA THR A 55 -10.10 -1.19 6.52
C THR A 55 -9.31 -0.60 5.35
N CYS A 56 -9.95 -0.44 4.19
CA CYS A 56 -9.31 0.05 2.97
C CYS A 56 -10.03 1.27 2.40
N ALA A 57 -9.29 2.32 2.08
CA ALA A 57 -9.77 3.50 1.35
C ALA A 57 -9.08 3.60 -0.01
N LEU A 58 -9.88 3.77 -1.07
CA LEU A 58 -9.39 4.01 -2.44
C LEU A 58 -9.50 5.50 -2.75
N VAL A 59 -8.40 6.08 -3.22
CA VAL A 59 -8.30 7.51 -3.54
C VAL A 59 -7.81 7.67 -4.97
N ASP A 60 -8.71 8.14 -5.84
CA ASP A 60 -8.38 8.43 -7.23
C ASP A 60 -7.80 9.84 -7.36
N CYS A 61 -6.50 9.90 -7.65
CA CYS A 61 -5.79 11.17 -7.77
C CYS A 61 -5.74 11.62 -9.23
N SER A 62 -6.13 12.86 -9.45
CA SER A 62 -6.02 13.54 -10.73
C SER A 62 -5.55 14.99 -10.51
N ALA A 63 -5.28 15.72 -11.59
CA ALA A 63 -4.97 17.14 -11.50
C ALA A 63 -6.13 17.98 -10.94
N ALA A 64 -7.37 17.46 -10.98
CA ALA A 64 -8.55 18.12 -10.44
C ALA A 64 -8.79 17.82 -8.95
N THR A 65 -8.13 16.81 -8.38
CA THR A 65 -8.33 16.41 -6.98
C THR A 65 -7.92 17.53 -6.04
N THR A 66 -8.85 17.98 -5.19
CA THR A 66 -8.59 19.00 -4.19
C THR A 66 -8.06 18.40 -2.89
N LEU A 67 -7.52 19.25 -2.00
CA LEU A 67 -7.05 18.81 -0.69
C LEU A 67 -8.19 18.26 0.18
N ASP A 68 -9.36 18.86 0.08
CA ASP A 68 -10.52 18.44 0.87
C ASP A 68 -11.07 17.11 0.37
N ASP A 69 -11.12 16.91 -0.95
CA ASP A 69 -11.48 15.61 -1.55
C ASP A 69 -10.52 14.51 -1.09
N PHE A 70 -9.21 14.79 -1.11
CA PHE A 70 -8.20 13.86 -0.63
C PHE A 70 -8.41 13.52 0.85
N LYS A 71 -8.59 14.52 1.72
CA LYS A 71 -8.83 14.30 3.15
C LYS A 71 -10.09 13.47 3.40
N GLN A 72 -11.17 13.79 2.67
CA GLN A 72 -12.45 13.13 2.80
C GLN A 72 -12.41 11.67 2.31
N SER A 73 -11.67 11.40 1.24
CA SER A 73 -11.52 10.04 0.68
C SER A 73 -10.72 9.08 1.57
N VAL A 74 -9.87 9.60 2.45
CA VAL A 74 -9.02 8.83 3.36
C VAL A 74 -9.76 8.41 4.64
N LEU A 75 -10.85 9.10 4.97
CA LEU A 75 -11.64 8.88 6.18
C LEU A 75 -12.72 7.83 5.91
N VAL A 76 -12.82 6.87 6.84
CA VAL A 76 -13.81 5.80 6.84
C VAL A 76 -14.68 5.94 8.08
N ASP A 77 -15.98 5.74 7.92
CA ASP A 77 -16.93 5.71 9.02
C ASP A 77 -16.67 4.47 9.89
N VAL A 78 -16.56 4.67 11.20
CA VAL A 78 -16.51 3.55 12.14
C VAL A 78 -17.91 2.96 12.19
N GLN A 79 -18.15 1.87 11.48
CA GLN A 79 -19.33 1.05 11.74
C GLN A 79 -19.09 0.32 13.06
N ASP A 80 -19.65 0.84 14.15
CA ASP A 80 -19.72 0.10 15.41
C ASP A 80 -20.59 -1.15 15.19
N PRO A 81 -20.07 -2.37 15.37
CA PRO A 81 -20.83 -3.61 15.14
C PRO A 81 -21.83 -3.92 16.28
N LEU A 82 -22.34 -2.90 16.99
CA LEU A 82 -23.20 -3.06 18.16
C LEU A 82 -24.61 -2.47 18.08
N ASP A 83 -25.00 -1.84 16.96
CA ASP A 83 -26.34 -1.23 16.84
C ASP A 83 -27.25 -1.92 15.81
N ASP A 84 -27.21 -3.26 15.73
CA ASP A 84 -28.19 -4.07 14.99
C ASP A 84 -29.36 -4.57 15.87
N HIS A 85 -29.59 -3.92 17.01
CA HIS A 85 -30.74 -4.20 17.90
C HIS A 85 -31.54 -2.93 18.21
N ALA A 86 -32.20 -2.36 17.20
CA ALA A 86 -33.31 -1.44 17.43
C ALA A 86 -34.42 -1.50 16.36
N ALA A 87 -34.72 -2.68 15.82
CA ALA A 87 -36.04 -2.94 15.27
C ALA A 87 -36.94 -3.54 16.35
N SER A 88 -37.61 -2.69 17.13
CA SER A 88 -38.97 -2.88 17.68
C SER A 88 -39.24 -1.91 18.84
N SER A 89 -39.68 -0.69 18.53
CA SER A 89 -40.43 0.13 19.50
C SER A 89 -41.92 -0.02 19.22
N THR A 90 -42.49 -1.11 19.71
CA THR A 90 -43.90 -1.14 20.11
C THR A 90 -43.97 -0.61 21.54
N HIS A 91 -44.20 0.68 21.74
CA HIS A 91 -44.61 1.16 23.05
C HIS A 91 -45.51 2.41 22.99
N LEU A 92 -46.81 2.12 23.10
CA LEU A 92 -47.79 2.79 23.96
C LEU A 92 -47.68 4.33 24.10
N SER A 93 -48.61 4.99 23.43
CA SER A 93 -49.06 6.36 23.67
C SER A 93 -49.32 6.65 25.15
N LEU A 94 -48.57 7.60 25.71
CA LEU A 94 -48.89 8.32 26.95
C LEU A 94 -49.39 9.74 26.61
N PRO A 95 -50.30 10.32 27.42
CA PRO A 95 -51.07 11.47 27.01
C PRO A 95 -50.33 12.81 27.16
N SER A 96 -50.59 13.65 26.16
CA SER A 96 -50.34 15.08 26.02
C SER A 96 -50.51 15.89 27.32
N PHE A 97 -49.40 16.47 27.80
CA PHE A 97 -49.44 17.69 28.62
C PHE A 97 -49.22 18.92 27.71
N LYS A 98 -50.27 19.75 27.61
CA LYS A 98 -50.24 21.02 26.89
C LYS A 98 -49.67 22.10 27.80
N HIS A 99 -48.53 22.67 27.43
CA HIS A 99 -48.16 24.02 27.87
C HIS A 99 -48.18 24.97 26.68
N THR A 100 -49.02 25.99 26.83
CA THR A 100 -49.19 27.13 25.94
C THR A 100 -48.01 28.08 26.11
N GLY A 101 -47.22 28.29 25.06
CA GLY A 101 -46.10 29.23 25.08
C GLY A 101 -45.55 29.45 23.68
N SER A 102 -45.94 30.56 23.08
CA SER A 102 -45.55 31.05 21.76
C SER A 102 -44.05 30.96 21.46
N ARG A 103 -43.70 30.33 20.34
CA ARG A 103 -42.80 30.91 19.31
C ARG A 103 -42.87 30.08 18.04
N GLN A 104 -43.57 30.61 17.04
CA GLN A 104 -43.41 30.16 15.68
C GLN A 104 -41.97 30.42 15.24
N THR A 105 -41.24 29.35 14.92
CA THR A 105 -40.07 29.44 14.07
C THR A 105 -40.24 28.44 12.93
N PHE A 106 -40.12 29.00 11.75
CA PHE A 106 -40.27 28.41 10.44
C PHE A 106 -39.53 27.07 10.33
N PHE A 107 -40.23 26.01 9.96
CA PHE A 107 -39.62 24.82 9.38
C PHE A 107 -39.00 25.21 8.04
N ARG A 108 -37.73 25.58 8.08
CA ARG A 108 -36.87 25.64 6.91
C ARG A 108 -36.05 24.37 6.92
N ASN A 109 -36.41 23.43 6.04
CA ASN A 109 -35.51 22.37 5.58
C ASN A 109 -34.26 23.04 5.02
N GLN A 110 -33.25 23.19 5.87
CA GLN A 110 -31.87 23.44 5.46
C GLN A 110 -31.10 22.22 5.90
N SER A 111 -30.39 21.62 4.95
CA SER A 111 -29.30 20.66 5.12
C SER A 111 -28.17 21.28 5.95
N GLY A 112 -28.45 21.52 7.23
CA GLY A 112 -27.53 22.12 8.17
C GLY A 112 -26.58 21.06 8.69
N THR A 113 -25.37 21.07 8.13
CA THR A 113 -24.10 20.99 8.87
C THR A 113 -24.28 20.58 10.33
N SER A 114 -24.29 19.28 10.61
CA SER A 114 -24.13 18.82 11.98
C SER A 114 -22.70 19.19 12.40
N ASN A 115 -22.58 20.01 13.45
CA ASN A 115 -21.39 20.08 14.28
C ASN A 115 -21.31 18.80 15.14
N GLU A 116 -21.48 17.65 14.51
CA GLU A 116 -21.08 16.38 15.09
C GLU A 116 -19.56 16.32 14.97
N LEU A 117 -18.89 16.03 16.08
CA LEU A 117 -17.45 15.80 16.05
C LEU A 117 -17.21 14.70 15.01
N ASP A 118 -16.30 14.95 14.07
CA ASP A 118 -16.00 13.99 13.01
C ASP A 118 -15.31 12.77 13.65
N GLU A 119 -16.09 11.74 13.98
CA GLU A 119 -15.62 10.48 14.61
C GLU A 119 -14.97 9.53 13.59
N ARG A 120 -14.93 9.90 12.31
CA ARG A 120 -14.34 9.07 11.26
C ARG A 120 -12.88 8.80 11.54
N LYS A 121 -12.44 7.61 11.14
CA LYS A 121 -11.06 7.16 11.33
C LYS A 121 -10.35 7.08 9.99
N ILE A 122 -9.03 7.23 10.00
CA ILE A 122 -8.24 6.97 8.81
C ILE A 122 -8.23 5.46 8.56
N ALA A 123 -8.45 5.05 7.31
CA ALA A 123 -8.34 3.65 6.90
C ALA A 123 -6.96 3.06 7.27
N ASP A 124 -6.94 1.76 7.57
CA ASP A 124 -5.70 1.04 7.83
C ASP A 124 -4.83 0.98 6.57
N ILE A 125 -5.45 0.71 5.41
CA ILE A 125 -4.79 0.68 4.11
C ILE A 125 -5.37 1.79 3.24
N ILE A 126 -4.50 2.67 2.76
CA ILE A 126 -4.86 3.70 1.77
C ILE A 126 -4.25 3.30 0.44
N ILE A 127 -5.09 3.15 -0.58
CA ILE A 127 -4.69 2.91 -1.95
C ILE A 127 -4.87 4.22 -2.71
N ALA A 128 -3.77 4.86 -3.08
CA ALA A 128 -3.78 6.10 -3.84
C ALA A 128 -3.45 5.81 -5.31
N LYS A 129 -4.48 5.86 -6.16
CA LYS A 129 -4.36 5.69 -7.61
C LYS A 129 -3.86 6.98 -8.27
N ASP A 130 -2.88 6.86 -9.16
CA ASP A 130 -2.32 7.94 -9.98
C ASP A 130 -1.86 9.17 -9.16
N LEU A 131 -1.28 8.93 -7.98
CA LEU A 131 -0.78 9.99 -7.09
C LEU A 131 0.28 10.89 -7.77
N ASN A 132 0.96 10.39 -8.79
CA ASN A 132 1.90 11.14 -9.63
C ASN A 132 1.22 12.19 -10.53
N MET A 133 -0.07 12.07 -10.81
CA MET A 133 -0.87 13.07 -11.55
C MET A 133 -1.52 14.11 -10.63
N ALA A 134 -1.47 13.89 -9.32
CA ALA A 134 -2.04 14.79 -8.32
C ALA A 134 -1.27 16.11 -8.23
N ASN A 135 -1.97 17.16 -7.83
CA ASN A 135 -1.37 18.46 -7.51
C ASN A 135 -0.29 18.33 -6.41
N SER A 136 0.72 19.22 -6.45
CA SER A 136 1.82 19.24 -5.46
C SER A 136 1.34 19.35 -4.02
N ASN A 137 0.22 20.06 -3.78
CA ASN A 137 -0.41 20.18 -2.48
C ASN A 137 -0.92 18.82 -1.97
N VAL A 138 -1.57 18.03 -2.83
CA VAL A 138 -2.07 16.68 -2.48
C VAL A 138 -0.90 15.74 -2.20
N GLN A 139 0.15 15.77 -3.02
CA GLN A 139 1.37 15.00 -2.77
C GLN A 139 2.05 15.40 -1.45
N THR A 140 2.04 16.69 -1.11
CA THR A 140 2.57 17.18 0.18
C THR A 140 1.71 16.73 1.35
N GLN A 141 0.39 16.71 1.22
CA GLN A 141 -0.52 16.20 2.23
C GLN A 141 -0.34 14.69 2.45
N ALA A 142 -0.16 13.92 1.38
CA ALA A 142 0.16 12.49 1.45
C ALA A 142 1.51 12.26 2.14
N LEU A 143 2.53 13.07 1.84
CA LEU A 143 3.82 13.03 2.51
C LEU A 143 3.70 13.35 4.01
N GLU A 144 2.90 14.35 4.38
CA GLU A 144 2.63 14.68 5.77
C GLU A 144 1.95 13.52 6.48
N LEU A 145 0.92 12.92 5.88
CA LEU A 145 0.19 11.78 6.43
C LEU A 145 1.12 10.59 6.68
N ILE A 146 1.96 10.25 5.71
CA ILE A 146 2.97 9.19 5.82
C ILE A 146 3.93 9.46 6.99
N ARG A 147 4.39 10.71 7.14
CA ARG A 147 5.41 11.06 8.14
C ARG A 147 4.84 11.20 9.55
N THR A 148 3.70 11.87 9.71
CA THR A 148 3.10 12.18 11.01
C THR A 148 2.15 11.10 11.48
N LYS A 149 1.67 10.24 10.57
CA LYS A 149 0.64 9.22 10.84
C LYS A 149 -0.65 9.83 11.39
N ARG A 150 -0.91 11.08 11.01
CA ARG A 150 -2.04 11.89 11.47
C ARG A 150 -2.54 12.74 10.32
N LEU A 151 -3.85 12.95 10.28
CA LEU A 151 -4.51 13.84 9.35
C LEU A 151 -5.22 14.95 10.13
N PHE A 152 -5.04 16.18 9.68
CA PHE A 152 -5.71 17.35 10.24
C PHE A 152 -6.85 17.79 9.32
N SER A 153 -8.08 17.57 9.76
CA SER A 153 -9.27 18.18 9.15
C SER A 153 -9.53 19.54 9.81
N HIS A 154 -10.49 20.30 9.27
CA HIS A 154 -10.88 21.58 9.87
C HIS A 154 -11.49 21.41 11.27
N THR A 155 -12.02 20.23 11.58
CA THR A 155 -12.84 19.95 12.75
C THR A 155 -12.19 18.99 13.73
N ALA A 156 -11.22 18.17 13.30
CA ALA A 156 -10.60 17.17 14.15
C ALA A 156 -9.18 16.77 13.70
N MET A 157 -8.46 16.10 14.60
CA MET A 157 -7.22 15.41 14.30
C MET A 157 -7.50 13.91 14.30
N HIS A 158 -7.32 13.26 13.15
CA HIS A 158 -7.51 11.83 12.99
C HIS A 158 -6.15 11.13 13.04
N GLY A 159 -6.02 10.12 13.89
CA GLY A 159 -4.80 9.29 13.98
C GLY A 159 -4.96 8.00 13.18
N THR A 160 -3.87 7.51 12.58
CA THR A 160 -3.87 6.21 11.91
C THR A 160 -3.74 5.06 12.91
N SER A 161 -4.09 3.84 12.49
CA SER A 161 -3.88 2.64 13.31
C SER A 161 -2.40 2.18 13.33
N LYS A 162 -2.12 1.12 14.08
CA LYS A 162 -0.80 0.45 14.10
C LYS A 162 -0.48 -0.28 12.79
N ASN A 163 -1.52 -0.66 12.04
CA ASN A 163 -1.42 -1.39 10.77
C ASN A 163 -1.48 -0.47 9.56
N PHE A 164 -1.23 0.82 9.77
CA PHE A 164 -1.28 1.82 8.73
C PHE A 164 -0.30 1.53 7.58
N LEU A 165 -0.85 1.39 6.37
CA LEU A 165 -0.14 1.21 5.12
C LEU A 165 -0.68 2.21 4.09
N PHE A 166 0.23 2.81 3.36
CA PHE A 166 -0.05 3.68 2.22
C PHE A 166 0.55 2.99 1.00
N VAL A 167 -0.29 2.74 0.00
CA VAL A 167 0.06 2.10 -1.26
C VAL A 167 -0.17 3.11 -2.37
N ALA A 168 0.89 3.50 -3.07
CA ALA A 168 0.76 4.32 -4.28
C ALA A 168 0.66 3.40 -5.49
N LEU A 169 -0.49 3.44 -6.19
CA LEU A 169 -0.66 2.77 -7.46
C LEU A 169 -0.31 3.72 -8.60
N GLN A 170 0.50 3.25 -9.53
CA GLN A 170 0.91 4.06 -10.69
C GLN A 170 0.96 3.23 -11.97
N ALA A 171 0.56 3.84 -13.08
CA ALA A 171 0.81 3.25 -14.38
C ALA A 171 2.31 3.32 -14.71
N SER A 172 2.90 2.20 -15.13
CA SER A 172 4.32 2.13 -15.52
C SER A 172 4.66 3.01 -16.72
N GLU A 173 3.68 3.30 -17.57
CA GLU A 173 3.83 4.14 -18.76
C GLU A 173 3.74 5.64 -18.45
N SER A 174 3.40 5.99 -17.21
CA SER A 174 3.23 7.39 -16.84
C SER A 174 4.56 8.14 -16.92
N LYS A 175 4.55 9.25 -17.66
CA LYS A 175 5.69 10.16 -17.75
C LYS A 175 5.87 11.02 -16.49
N SER A 176 4.80 11.18 -15.70
CA SER A 176 4.86 11.96 -14.46
C SER A 176 5.48 11.15 -13.34
N ARG A 177 6.45 11.74 -12.64
CA ARG A 177 7.12 11.12 -11.49
C ARG A 177 6.61 11.74 -10.19
N LEU A 178 6.52 10.92 -9.15
CA LEU A 178 6.29 11.40 -7.80
C LEU A 178 7.39 12.38 -7.38
N GLY A 179 7.02 13.39 -6.58
CA GLY A 179 8.00 14.31 -6.01
C GLY A 179 9.11 13.56 -5.28
N PHE A 180 10.36 14.03 -5.41
CA PHE A 180 11.54 13.35 -4.87
C PHE A 180 11.40 12.92 -3.41
N HIS A 181 10.94 13.84 -2.54
CA HIS A 181 10.78 13.56 -1.12
C HIS A 181 9.67 12.54 -0.82
N LEU A 182 8.58 12.56 -1.59
CA LEU A 182 7.48 11.62 -1.43
C LEU A 182 7.92 10.23 -1.89
N ASN A 183 8.56 10.14 -3.05
CA ASN A 183 9.12 8.90 -3.59
C ASN A 183 10.11 8.23 -2.62
N ASP A 184 10.94 9.03 -1.93
CA ASP A 184 11.94 8.51 -0.99
C ASP A 184 11.33 7.93 0.30
N MET A 185 10.09 8.28 0.63
CA MET A 185 9.39 7.73 1.81
C MET A 185 8.81 6.32 1.60
N PHE A 186 8.65 5.88 0.35
CA PHE A 186 8.19 4.53 0.04
C PHE A 186 9.34 3.53 0.14
N ALA A 187 9.20 2.45 0.90
CA ALA A 187 10.28 1.49 1.09
C ALA A 187 10.60 0.68 -0.16
N ILE A 188 9.57 0.12 -0.80
CA ILE A 188 9.70 -0.81 -1.92
C ILE A 188 8.89 -0.35 -3.13
N SER A 189 9.32 -0.79 -4.30
CA SER A 189 8.52 -0.79 -5.52
C SER A 189 8.32 -2.22 -6.03
N HIS A 190 7.08 -2.52 -6.42
CA HIS A 190 6.72 -3.78 -7.03
C HIS A 190 6.05 -3.51 -8.37
N TYR A 191 6.41 -4.28 -9.40
CA TYR A 191 5.76 -4.24 -10.71
C TYR A 191 4.92 -5.51 -10.84
N HIS A 192 3.63 -5.34 -11.13
CA HIS A 192 2.68 -6.43 -11.31
C HIS A 192 2.36 -6.57 -12.79
N SER A 193 2.60 -7.77 -13.32
CA SER A 193 2.41 -8.12 -14.73
C SER A 193 1.01 -8.70 -14.98
N GLU A 194 0.55 -8.67 -16.23
CA GLU A 194 -0.70 -9.36 -16.65
C GLU A 194 -0.63 -10.87 -16.40
N GLU A 195 0.56 -11.46 -16.50
CA GLU A 195 0.79 -12.90 -16.35
C GLU A 195 0.55 -13.39 -14.91
N ASP A 196 0.63 -12.49 -13.93
CA ASP A 196 0.45 -12.81 -12.52
C ASP A 196 -1.04 -13.03 -12.17
N GLY A 197 -1.96 -12.54 -13.01
CA GLY A 197 -3.42 -12.65 -12.83
C GLY A 197 -3.97 -11.89 -11.61
N PHE A 198 -5.28 -12.02 -11.37
CA PHE A 198 -5.95 -11.42 -10.21
C PHE A 198 -6.77 -12.48 -9.46
N PRO A 199 -6.12 -13.33 -8.64
CA PRO A 199 -6.77 -14.49 -8.03
C PRO A 199 -8.00 -14.12 -7.19
N ASN A 200 -7.94 -13.04 -6.39
CA ASN A 200 -9.04 -12.70 -5.50
C ASN A 200 -10.23 -12.10 -6.28
N LEU A 201 -9.97 -11.30 -7.31
CA LEU A 201 -11.02 -10.79 -8.19
C LEU A 201 -11.68 -11.90 -9.01
N GLU A 202 -10.90 -12.83 -9.53
CA GLU A 202 -11.43 -13.98 -10.27
C GLU A 202 -12.36 -14.80 -9.37
N GLU A 203 -11.95 -15.10 -8.13
CA GLU A 203 -12.79 -15.82 -7.15
C GLU A 203 -14.10 -15.10 -6.84
N GLN A 204 -14.10 -13.77 -6.75
CA GLN A 204 -15.34 -13.00 -6.57
C GLN A 204 -16.26 -13.05 -7.79
N HIS A 205 -15.72 -12.94 -9.00
CA HIS A 205 -16.51 -13.05 -10.23
C HIS A 205 -17.12 -14.46 -10.40
N PHE A 206 -16.47 -15.51 -9.88
CA PHE A 206 -17.04 -16.86 -9.85
C PHE A 206 -18.15 -17.03 -8.80
N GLN A 207 -18.18 -16.21 -7.76
CA GLN A 207 -19.21 -16.23 -6.72
C GLN A 207 -20.43 -15.38 -7.09
N GLU A 208 -20.27 -14.34 -7.91
CA GLU A 208 -21.39 -13.56 -8.43
C GLU A 208 -22.15 -14.35 -9.52
N PRO A 209 -23.46 -14.61 -9.37
CA PRO A 209 -24.24 -15.20 -10.45
C PRO A 209 -24.22 -14.25 -11.66
N PRO A 210 -24.03 -14.75 -12.89
CA PRO A 210 -23.91 -13.91 -14.07
C PRO A 210 -25.15 -13.00 -14.21
N PRO A 211 -24.98 -11.74 -14.64
CA PRO A 211 -26.10 -10.85 -14.83
C PRO A 211 -27.08 -11.48 -15.82
N SER A 212 -28.30 -11.69 -15.36
CA SER A 212 -29.40 -12.21 -16.15
C SER A 212 -29.74 -11.22 -17.26
N ASP A 213 -29.35 -11.56 -18.49
CA ASP A 213 -30.04 -11.07 -19.67
C ASP A 213 -30.65 -12.28 -20.39
N ASP A 214 -31.98 -12.28 -20.46
CA ASP A 214 -32.81 -13.40 -20.84
C ASP A 214 -32.57 -13.86 -22.29
N ALA A 215 -32.30 -15.15 -22.52
CA ALA A 215 -33.26 -16.04 -23.19
C ALA A 215 -32.69 -17.45 -23.51
N VAL A 216 -33.52 -18.46 -23.17
CA VAL A 216 -33.59 -19.83 -23.73
C VAL A 216 -32.60 -20.87 -23.17
N SER A 217 -33.01 -21.54 -22.07
CA SER A 217 -33.51 -22.93 -22.09
C SER A 217 -32.95 -23.94 -21.07
N ILE A 218 -33.88 -24.35 -20.21
CA ILE A 218 -34.18 -25.73 -19.74
C ILE A 218 -33.03 -26.65 -19.32
N SER A 219 -32.74 -26.69 -18.02
CA SER A 219 -32.88 -27.95 -17.29
C SER A 219 -33.18 -27.71 -15.80
N SER A 220 -34.30 -28.30 -15.39
CA SER A 220 -34.75 -28.40 -14.01
C SER A 220 -33.81 -29.33 -13.23
N VAL A 221 -33.12 -28.78 -12.23
CA VAL A 221 -32.51 -29.58 -11.15
C VAL A 221 -32.92 -28.94 -9.83
N VAL A 222 -33.79 -29.66 -9.13
CA VAL A 222 -34.24 -29.40 -7.76
C VAL A 222 -33.03 -29.17 -6.86
N LYS A 223 -32.83 -27.94 -6.37
CA LYS A 223 -31.98 -27.67 -5.20
C LYS A 223 -32.87 -27.28 -4.03
N HIS A 224 -32.77 -28.09 -2.97
CA HIS A 224 -33.32 -27.83 -1.65
C HIS A 224 -32.86 -26.47 -1.12
N PRO A 225 -33.67 -25.79 -0.28
CA PRO A 225 -33.29 -24.52 0.30
C PRO A 225 -32.12 -24.74 1.27
N ILE A 226 -30.95 -24.21 0.92
CA ILE A 226 -29.81 -24.13 1.83
C ILE A 226 -30.05 -22.87 2.69
N PRO A 227 -30.02 -22.98 4.03
CA PRO A 227 -30.22 -21.85 4.92
C PRO A 227 -29.02 -20.89 4.87
N ASP A 228 -29.31 -19.59 4.86
CA ASP A 228 -28.48 -18.44 5.26
C ASP A 228 -27.00 -18.46 4.82
N GLN A 229 -26.74 -17.92 3.62
CA GLN A 229 -25.38 -17.63 3.13
C GLN A 229 -24.72 -16.36 3.72
N ASP A 230 -25.31 -15.74 4.75
CA ASP A 230 -24.69 -14.63 5.49
C ASP A 230 -23.67 -15.09 6.56
N ALA A 231 -23.47 -16.41 6.73
CA ALA A 231 -22.66 -17.00 7.80
C ALA A 231 -21.21 -17.38 7.43
N LEU A 232 -20.76 -17.20 6.19
CA LEU A 232 -19.35 -17.36 5.79
C LEU A 232 -18.71 -15.99 5.54
N ARG A 233 -18.72 -15.13 6.58
CA ARG A 233 -17.71 -14.08 6.67
C ARG A 233 -16.36 -14.79 6.75
N SER A 234 -15.68 -14.92 5.61
CA SER A 234 -14.32 -15.47 5.50
C SER A 234 -13.46 -14.84 6.59
N PHE A 235 -13.06 -15.62 7.59
CA PHE A 235 -12.09 -15.14 8.57
C PHE A 235 -10.83 -14.73 7.82
N PRO A 236 -10.18 -13.61 8.18
CA PRO A 236 -8.99 -13.15 7.48
C PRO A 236 -7.93 -14.26 7.52
N VAL A 237 -7.36 -14.58 6.36
CA VAL A 237 -6.32 -15.60 6.22
C VAL A 237 -5.16 -15.31 7.18
N ILE A 238 -4.78 -14.04 7.29
CA ILE A 238 -3.78 -13.54 8.23
C ILE A 238 -4.42 -12.51 9.16
N SER A 239 -4.48 -12.82 10.45
CA SER A 239 -5.06 -11.90 11.43
C SER A 239 -4.10 -10.75 11.75
N PRO A 240 -4.62 -9.58 12.19
CA PRO A 240 -3.77 -8.46 12.61
C PRO A 240 -2.84 -8.82 13.80
N ASP A 241 -3.23 -9.80 14.63
CA ASP A 241 -2.40 -10.32 15.71
C ASP A 241 -1.24 -11.18 15.20
N GLU A 242 -1.44 -11.94 14.13
CA GLU A 242 -0.37 -12.66 13.44
C GLU A 242 0.65 -11.68 12.83
N VAL A 243 0.18 -10.58 12.22
CA VAL A 243 1.06 -9.49 11.74
C VAL A 243 1.86 -8.87 12.90
N GLN A 244 1.23 -8.66 14.05
CA GLN A 244 1.92 -8.15 15.24
C GLN A 244 2.98 -9.12 15.77
N THR A 245 2.71 -10.43 15.68
CA THR A 245 3.65 -11.49 16.04
C THR A 245 4.86 -11.49 15.09
N LEU A 246 4.62 -11.36 13.78
CA LEU A 246 5.70 -11.21 12.79
C LEU A 246 6.54 -9.97 13.05
N ARG A 247 5.92 -8.82 13.38
CA ARG A 247 6.65 -7.60 13.76
C ARG A 247 7.52 -7.77 15.00
N ALA A 248 7.08 -8.56 15.97
CA ALA A 248 7.91 -8.89 17.13
C ALA A 248 9.10 -9.73 16.69
N ALA A 249 8.88 -10.75 15.84
CA ALA A 249 9.94 -11.60 15.30
C ALA A 249 11.01 -10.82 14.52
N VAL A 250 10.63 -9.77 13.76
CA VAL A 250 11.58 -8.89 13.06
C VAL A 250 12.65 -8.30 13.99
N LYS A 251 12.28 -7.99 15.23
CA LYS A 251 13.21 -7.39 16.22
C LYS A 251 14.26 -8.40 16.71
N ASP A 252 13.93 -9.69 16.66
CA ASP A 252 14.79 -10.77 17.14
C ASP A 252 15.68 -11.37 16.03
N VAL A 253 15.54 -10.89 14.79
CA VAL A 253 16.35 -11.34 13.65
C VAL A 253 17.81 -10.97 13.85
N ARG A 254 18.69 -11.97 13.74
CA ARG A 254 20.14 -11.81 13.88
C ARG A 254 20.80 -11.55 12.52
N VAL A 255 21.73 -10.61 12.50
CA VAL A 255 22.57 -10.31 11.33
C VAL A 255 24.02 -10.46 11.76
N SER A 256 24.78 -11.30 11.05
CA SER A 256 26.21 -11.48 11.31
C SER A 256 26.99 -10.22 10.91
N ALA A 257 28.18 -10.04 11.48
CA ALA A 257 29.03 -8.88 11.15
C ALA A 257 29.38 -8.83 9.65
N GLU A 258 29.57 -10.00 9.03
CA GLU A 258 29.88 -10.12 7.60
C GLU A 258 28.70 -9.70 6.72
N VAL A 259 27.47 -10.13 7.05
CA VAL A 259 26.26 -9.70 6.33
C VAL A 259 26.00 -8.20 6.55
N ALA A 260 26.28 -7.68 7.75
CA ALA A 260 26.20 -6.25 8.01
C ALA A 260 27.22 -5.45 7.16
N SER A 261 28.43 -5.99 6.98
CA SER A 261 29.44 -5.42 6.07
C SER A 261 28.98 -5.49 4.62
N TYR A 262 28.42 -6.63 4.17
CA TYR A 262 27.85 -6.79 2.83
C TYR A 262 26.76 -5.75 2.53
N LEU A 263 25.82 -5.54 3.46
CA LEU A 263 24.79 -4.51 3.36
C LEU A 263 25.40 -3.12 3.21
N HIS A 264 26.43 -2.80 4.00
CA HIS A 264 27.10 -1.51 3.93
C HIS A 264 27.87 -1.32 2.62
N ASN A 265 28.55 -2.35 2.14
CA ASN A 265 29.25 -2.34 0.87
C ASN A 265 28.26 -2.05 -0.26
N ILE A 266 27.12 -2.75 -0.34
CA ILE A 266 26.09 -2.44 -1.35
C ILE A 266 25.72 -0.95 -1.32
N VAL A 267 25.46 -0.37 -0.14
CA VAL A 267 25.11 1.05 -0.01
C VAL A 267 26.22 1.97 -0.52
N ILE A 268 27.50 1.67 -0.21
CA ILE A 268 28.66 2.43 -0.68
C ILE A 268 28.79 2.32 -2.20
N PHE A 269 28.80 1.10 -2.73
CA PHE A 269 28.99 0.84 -4.15
C PHE A 269 27.88 1.43 -5.00
N MET A 270 26.64 1.40 -4.52
CA MET A 270 25.52 2.08 -5.19
C MET A 270 25.65 3.60 -5.18
N ARG A 271 26.16 4.21 -4.09
CA ARG A 271 26.46 5.65 -4.04
C ARG A 271 27.62 6.06 -4.95
N LEU A 272 28.56 5.14 -5.15
CA LEU A 272 29.74 5.31 -5.98
C LEU A 272 29.59 4.69 -7.37
N ASN A 273 28.40 4.21 -7.74
CA ASN A 273 28.18 3.61 -9.04
C ASN A 273 28.23 4.70 -10.14
N ARG A 274 28.83 4.36 -11.28
CA ARG A 274 28.98 5.28 -12.41
C ARG A 274 27.64 5.68 -13.05
N PHE A 275 26.68 4.76 -13.07
CA PHE A 275 25.38 4.92 -13.68
C PHE A 275 24.40 5.74 -12.84
N VAL A 276 24.75 6.10 -11.60
CA VAL A 276 23.84 6.80 -10.67
C VAL A 276 24.27 8.26 -10.49
N ALA A 277 23.35 9.20 -10.73
CA ALA A 277 23.64 10.64 -10.73
C ALA A 277 23.80 11.22 -9.31
N GLY A 278 22.94 10.83 -8.37
CA GLY A 278 22.79 11.48 -7.05
C GLY A 278 23.06 10.58 -5.84
N GLY A 279 23.49 9.33 -6.07
CA GLY A 279 23.63 8.31 -5.04
C GLY A 279 22.32 7.96 -4.33
N ILE A 280 22.46 7.24 -3.21
CA ILE A 280 21.34 6.77 -2.38
C ILE A 280 21.15 7.66 -1.15
N SER A 281 19.90 8.05 -0.88
CA SER A 281 19.49 8.80 0.31
C SER A 281 19.75 8.03 1.63
N ALA A 282 19.77 8.76 2.75
CA ALA A 282 19.84 8.13 4.07
C ALA A 282 18.56 7.32 4.38
N TYR A 283 17.40 7.79 3.91
CA TYR A 283 16.11 7.10 4.07
C TYR A 283 16.12 5.75 3.37
N ALA A 284 16.57 5.70 2.11
CA ALA A 284 16.67 4.45 1.36
C ALA A 284 17.56 3.42 2.07
N THR A 285 18.64 3.85 2.74
CA THR A 285 19.47 2.96 3.56
C THR A 285 18.71 2.41 4.77
N ARG A 286 17.86 3.24 5.40
CA ARG A 286 17.00 2.82 6.52
C ARG A 286 15.92 1.83 6.05
N HIS A 287 15.26 2.12 4.93
CA HIS A 287 14.27 1.22 4.33
C HIS A 287 14.91 -0.09 3.89
N PHE A 288 16.10 -0.04 3.30
CA PHE A 288 16.85 -1.24 2.91
C PHE A 288 17.07 -2.17 4.10
N ARG A 289 17.58 -1.63 5.22
CA ARG A 289 17.70 -2.40 6.47
C ARG A 289 16.34 -2.91 6.92
N ALA A 290 15.33 -2.06 7.08
CA ALA A 290 14.02 -2.47 7.56
C ALA A 290 13.43 -3.65 6.76
N ILE A 291 13.57 -3.63 5.43
CA ILE A 291 13.10 -4.69 4.55
C ILE A 291 13.91 -5.98 4.70
N VAL A 292 15.25 -5.91 4.82
CA VAL A 292 16.08 -7.10 5.07
C VAL A 292 15.66 -7.82 6.35
N TYR A 293 15.44 -7.07 7.44
CA TYR A 293 14.98 -7.66 8.70
C TYR A 293 13.54 -8.19 8.59
N ALA A 294 12.68 -7.52 7.83
CA ALA A 294 11.29 -7.94 7.65
C ALA A 294 11.13 -9.19 6.76
N LEU A 295 12.04 -9.42 5.80
CA LEU A 295 12.01 -10.60 4.94
C LEU A 295 12.35 -11.89 5.69
N ALA A 296 13.26 -11.85 6.68
CA ALA A 296 13.71 -13.07 7.36
C ALA A 296 12.56 -13.86 8.02
N PRO A 297 11.67 -13.25 8.84
CA PRO A 297 10.53 -13.96 9.43
C PRO A 297 9.51 -14.47 8.40
N LEU A 298 9.36 -13.80 7.25
CA LEU A 298 8.47 -14.25 6.18
C LEU A 298 8.96 -15.55 5.53
N HIS A 299 10.28 -15.72 5.45
CA HIS A 299 10.92 -16.97 5.03
C HIS A 299 11.13 -17.98 6.16
N ASN A 300 10.54 -17.74 7.35
CA ASN A 300 10.71 -18.56 8.55
C ASN A 300 12.18 -18.68 9.01
N LEU A 301 12.97 -17.63 8.80
CA LEU A 301 14.37 -17.54 9.21
C LEU A 301 14.53 -16.60 10.41
N THR A 302 15.36 -17.00 11.38
CA THR A 302 15.75 -16.14 12.52
C THR A 302 16.98 -15.29 12.24
N TYR A 303 17.53 -15.38 11.03
CA TYR A 303 18.70 -14.63 10.59
C TYR A 303 18.52 -14.16 9.15
N ALA A 304 19.22 -13.10 8.75
CA ALA A 304 19.18 -12.59 7.38
C ALA A 304 20.36 -13.12 6.54
N PRO A 305 20.14 -14.02 5.56
CA PRO A 305 21.19 -14.45 4.64
C PRO A 305 21.47 -13.39 3.56
N PRO A 306 22.65 -13.44 2.90
CA PRO A 306 23.02 -12.51 1.83
C PRO A 306 22.04 -12.48 0.65
N SER A 307 21.39 -13.60 0.36
CA SER A 307 20.38 -13.70 -0.71
C SER A 307 19.17 -12.79 -0.47
N LEU A 308 18.69 -12.69 0.78
CA LEU A 308 17.61 -11.75 1.13
C LEU A 308 18.08 -10.30 1.06
N VAL A 309 19.35 -10.04 1.35
CA VAL A 309 19.95 -8.71 1.20
C VAL A 309 19.97 -8.29 -0.27
N ALA A 310 20.38 -9.17 -1.17
CA ALA A 310 20.35 -8.91 -2.62
C ALA A 310 18.91 -8.69 -3.13
N LEU A 311 17.95 -9.53 -2.70
CA LEU A 311 16.54 -9.38 -3.05
C LEU A 311 15.96 -8.03 -2.57
N ALA A 312 16.25 -7.65 -1.33
CA ALA A 312 15.82 -6.38 -0.78
C ALA A 312 16.41 -5.20 -1.56
N ALA A 313 17.66 -5.29 -2.03
CA ALA A 313 18.30 -4.22 -2.79
C ALA A 313 17.56 -3.95 -4.11
N ARG A 314 17.18 -5.02 -4.83
CA ARG A 314 16.38 -4.92 -6.07
C ARG A 314 15.07 -4.18 -5.85
N LYS A 315 14.32 -4.54 -4.81
CA LYS A 315 12.99 -3.96 -4.54
C LYS A 315 13.04 -2.54 -3.93
N VAL A 316 14.07 -2.21 -3.16
CA VAL A 316 14.17 -0.94 -2.43
C VAL A 316 14.74 0.20 -3.27
N TYR A 317 15.65 -0.11 -4.21
CA TYR A 317 16.35 0.91 -5.00
C TYR A 317 15.69 1.21 -6.36
N ALA A 318 14.87 0.29 -6.89
CA ALA A 318 14.28 0.43 -8.23
C ALA A 318 13.55 1.77 -8.46
N HIS A 319 12.70 2.23 -7.54
CA HIS A 319 11.97 3.50 -7.72
C HIS A 319 12.78 4.76 -7.38
N ARG A 320 13.90 4.63 -6.67
CA ARG A 320 14.65 5.78 -6.12
C ARG A 320 15.84 6.21 -6.96
N LEU A 321 16.41 5.29 -7.73
CA LEU A 321 17.62 5.61 -8.49
C LEU A 321 17.31 6.56 -9.63
N VAL A 322 18.17 7.58 -9.72
CA VAL A 322 18.20 8.52 -10.84
C VAL A 322 19.45 8.20 -11.65
N LEU A 323 19.24 7.76 -12.88
CA LEU A 323 20.33 7.43 -13.80
C LEU A 323 21.12 8.70 -14.15
N ALA A 324 22.43 8.53 -14.27
CA ALA A 324 23.32 9.56 -14.79
C ALA A 324 23.02 9.79 -16.27
N THR A 325 22.99 11.06 -16.66
CA THR A 325 23.02 11.47 -18.06
C THR A 325 24.46 11.76 -18.43
N SER A 326 24.75 11.81 -19.73
CA SER A 326 26.09 12.14 -20.24
C SER A 326 26.67 13.44 -19.67
N ASN A 327 25.81 14.36 -19.22
CA ASN A 327 26.22 15.62 -18.59
C ASN A 327 26.38 15.54 -17.06
N THR A 328 25.64 14.65 -16.40
CA THR A 328 25.62 14.56 -14.92
C THR A 328 26.55 13.48 -14.37
N GLU A 329 27.15 12.68 -15.25
CA GLU A 329 28.13 11.67 -14.88
C GLU A 329 29.40 12.31 -14.28
N ARG A 330 29.96 11.67 -13.24
CA ARG A 330 31.02 12.28 -12.40
C ARG A 330 32.35 12.49 -13.13
N SER A 331 32.70 11.64 -14.09
CA SER A 331 33.94 11.76 -14.87
C SER A 331 33.97 12.99 -15.78
N MET A 332 32.81 13.58 -16.10
CA MET A 332 32.73 14.86 -16.82
C MET A 332 33.37 16.01 -16.07
N GLN A 333 33.32 16.00 -14.73
CA GLN A 333 34.01 17.00 -13.89
C GLN A 333 35.55 16.94 -14.04
N TRP A 334 36.06 15.81 -14.51
CA TRP A 334 37.48 15.54 -14.71
C TRP A 334 37.91 15.62 -16.18
N GLY A 335 37.04 16.11 -17.07
CA GLY A 335 37.37 16.34 -18.48
C GLY A 335 37.32 15.09 -19.37
N SER A 336 36.50 14.10 -19.02
CA SER A 336 36.29 12.92 -19.86
C SER A 336 35.59 13.25 -21.18
N ASP A 337 35.80 12.42 -22.21
CA ASP A 337 35.15 12.62 -23.51
C ASP A 337 33.64 12.29 -23.43
N TYR A 338 32.82 13.28 -23.79
CA TYR A 338 31.36 13.19 -23.79
C TYR A 338 30.86 11.99 -24.60
N ARG A 339 31.43 11.75 -25.79
CA ARG A 339 30.96 10.67 -26.68
C ARG A 339 31.23 9.29 -26.09
N ALA A 340 32.37 9.13 -25.41
CA ALA A 340 32.70 7.88 -24.74
C ALA A 340 31.77 7.62 -23.54
N VAL A 341 31.41 8.66 -22.79
CA VAL A 341 30.46 8.56 -21.68
C VAL A 341 29.06 8.21 -22.19
N GLU A 342 28.61 8.88 -23.25
CA GLU A 342 27.30 8.62 -23.87
C GLU A 342 27.16 7.17 -24.35
N GLN A 343 28.19 6.62 -24.99
CA GLN A 343 28.21 5.21 -25.41
C GLN A 343 28.13 4.22 -24.23
N VAL A 344 28.77 4.54 -23.10
CA VAL A 344 28.73 3.68 -21.90
C VAL A 344 27.37 3.74 -21.19
N LEU A 345 26.69 4.89 -21.24
CA LEU A 345 25.38 5.08 -20.60
C LEU A 345 24.21 4.63 -21.48
N GLN A 346 24.45 4.37 -22.77
CA GLN A 346 23.40 4.04 -23.72
C GLN A 346 22.73 2.71 -23.37
N GLY A 347 21.40 2.75 -23.16
CA GLY A 347 20.58 1.56 -22.92
C GLY A 347 20.66 0.97 -21.52
N VAL A 348 21.38 1.61 -20.59
CA VAL A 348 21.48 1.15 -19.19
C VAL A 348 20.17 1.42 -18.46
N THR A 349 19.59 0.38 -17.86
CA THR A 349 18.40 0.49 -17.01
C THR A 349 18.76 0.65 -15.53
N VAL A 350 17.76 0.94 -14.68
CA VAL A 350 17.97 1.02 -13.23
C VAL A 350 18.33 -0.35 -12.66
N GLU A 351 17.69 -1.39 -13.19
CA GLU A 351 17.91 -2.78 -12.86
C GLU A 351 19.35 -3.20 -13.18
N ASP A 352 19.86 -2.82 -14.35
CA ASP A 352 21.27 -3.09 -14.73
C ASP A 352 22.27 -2.42 -13.77
N ALA A 353 21.98 -1.20 -13.33
CA ALA A 353 22.83 -0.50 -12.37
C ALA A 353 22.85 -1.22 -11.01
N ILE A 354 21.72 -1.77 -10.57
CA ILE A 354 21.63 -2.57 -9.33
C ILE A 354 22.39 -3.89 -9.49
N GLU A 355 22.18 -4.63 -10.57
CA GLU A 355 22.87 -5.90 -10.83
C GLU A 355 24.38 -5.71 -11.00
N SER A 356 24.81 -4.61 -11.61
CA SER A 356 26.22 -4.24 -11.69
C SER A 356 26.86 -4.09 -10.30
N VAL A 357 26.13 -3.53 -9.33
CA VAL A 357 26.64 -3.43 -7.97
C VAL A 357 26.59 -4.76 -7.24
N LEU A 358 25.49 -5.50 -7.35
CA LEU A 358 25.34 -6.80 -6.68
C LEU A 358 26.39 -7.82 -7.15
N SER A 359 26.77 -7.78 -8.42
CA SER A 359 27.84 -8.63 -8.98
C SER A 359 29.25 -8.17 -8.56
N SER A 360 29.44 -6.88 -8.26
CA SER A 360 30.74 -6.34 -7.84
C SER A 360 31.08 -6.59 -6.37
N VAL A 361 30.06 -6.77 -5.51
CA VAL A 361 30.23 -6.96 -4.07
C VAL A 361 30.21 -8.46 -3.76
N GLU A 362 31.30 -8.97 -3.20
CA GLU A 362 31.39 -10.37 -2.79
C GLU A 362 30.41 -10.67 -1.64
N ALA A 363 29.59 -11.70 -1.82
CA ALA A 363 28.67 -12.17 -0.79
C ALA A 363 29.42 -13.01 0.25
N PRO A 364 29.18 -12.80 1.56
CA PRO A 364 29.81 -13.61 2.59
C PRO A 364 29.25 -15.05 2.56
N LEU A 365 30.08 -16.01 2.96
CA LEU A 365 29.81 -17.45 2.89
C LEU A 365 28.87 -17.96 3.99
#